data_AF-A0A4S4B6P2-F1
#
_entry.id   AF-A0A4S4B6P2-F1
#
_cell.length_a   1.000
_cell.length_b   1.000
_cell.length_c   1.000
_cell.angle_alpha   90.00
_cell.angle_beta   90.00
_cell.angle_gamma   90.00
#
_symmetry.space_group_name_H-M   'P 1'
#
loop_
_entity.id
_entity.type
_entity.pdbx_description
1 polymer ?
#
loop_
_entity_poly.entity_id
_entity_poly.type
_entity_poly.pdbx_seq_one_letter_code
_entity_poly.pdbx_strand_id
1 'polypeptide(L)'
;MVLAFTTASSAPSLSLAPSDQALAQRLISAYPAFDFRIQGNSLVWKDGTAMPLQRVAAPSYMALLNKPGLLDQLDTPYPTCQPLGTPQRNIDPGRIRLEPLFLKMYGGSAAEVRRDLEAVNWFGQTLQVTRINGAAQSLRAIAAELSRQPELRKYLTPSAGTFLWRKVAGTPRLSVHSYGAAIDLNTVFSDYWLWRGYKEGQAGIVYRNRLPLAIVTAFEKHGWAWGGRWYHFDTMHFEYRPELVLGCGGQR
;
A
#
# COMPACT_ATOMS: atom_id res chain seq x y z
N MET A 1 3.60 65.37 -3.76
CA MET A 1 2.84 64.18 -3.33
C MET A 1 2.99 63.13 -4.43
N VAL A 2 3.99 62.25 -4.31
CA VAL A 2 4.25 61.18 -5.29
C VAL A 2 3.96 59.87 -4.56
N LEU A 3 2.89 59.20 -4.95
CA LEU A 3 2.52 57.87 -4.46
C LEU A 3 3.44 56.85 -5.13
N ALA A 4 4.40 56.32 -4.37
CA ALA A 4 5.19 55.17 -4.79
C ALA A 4 4.32 53.91 -4.68
N PHE A 5 3.95 53.34 -5.82
CA PHE A 5 3.38 51.99 -5.88
C PHE A 5 4.50 50.98 -5.60
N THR A 6 4.46 50.37 -4.42
CA THR A 6 5.26 49.19 -4.11
C THR A 6 4.69 48.00 -4.88
N THR A 7 5.43 47.52 -5.87
CA THR A 7 5.15 46.24 -6.52
C THR A 7 5.40 45.13 -5.50
N ALA A 8 4.33 44.45 -5.08
CA ALA A 8 4.46 43.23 -4.30
C ALA A 8 5.15 42.17 -5.17
N SER A 9 6.38 41.82 -4.82
CA SER A 9 7.07 40.67 -5.40
C SER A 9 6.33 39.42 -4.93
N SER A 10 5.61 38.78 -5.86
CA SER A 10 5.05 37.45 -5.63
C SER A 10 6.22 36.49 -5.42
N ALA A 11 6.39 35.97 -4.20
CA ALA A 11 7.27 34.85 -3.95
C ALA A 11 6.97 33.75 -4.97
N PRO A 12 7.97 33.11 -5.59
CA PRO A 12 7.72 32.01 -6.51
C PRO A 12 6.87 30.99 -5.77
N SER A 13 5.69 30.68 -6.30
CA SER A 13 4.90 29.55 -5.82
C SER A 13 5.81 28.33 -5.94
N LEU A 14 6.27 27.79 -4.82
CA LEU A 14 7.04 26.56 -4.77
C LEU A 14 6.22 25.49 -5.51
N SER A 15 6.64 25.19 -6.74
CA SER A 15 6.07 24.13 -7.55
C SER A 15 6.80 22.84 -7.22
N LEU A 16 6.02 21.77 -7.10
CA LEU A 16 6.54 20.43 -6.89
C LEU A 16 7.46 20.04 -8.06
N ALA A 17 8.56 19.33 -7.79
CA ALA A 17 9.43 18.84 -8.85
C ALA A 17 8.66 17.94 -9.83
N PRO A 18 8.98 17.91 -11.14
CA PRO A 18 8.21 17.13 -12.13
C PRO A 18 8.07 15.64 -11.78
N SER A 19 9.13 15.02 -11.23
CA SER A 19 9.09 13.63 -10.77
C SER A 19 8.10 13.42 -9.63
N ASP A 20 8.08 14.34 -8.68
CA ASP A 20 7.18 14.30 -7.53
C ASP A 20 5.74 14.57 -7.96
N GLN A 21 5.54 15.42 -8.98
CA GLN A 21 4.24 15.64 -9.59
C GLN A 21 3.71 14.37 -10.26
N ALA A 22 4.57 13.61 -10.91
CA ALA A 22 4.19 12.32 -11.50
C ALA A 22 3.80 11.29 -10.42
N LEU A 23 4.54 11.23 -9.30
CA LEU A 23 4.20 10.38 -8.15
C LEU A 23 2.86 10.80 -7.53
N ALA A 24 2.66 12.09 -7.29
CA ALA A 24 1.40 12.61 -6.77
C ALA A 24 0.24 12.33 -7.73
N GLN A 25 0.42 12.49 -9.04
CA GLN A 25 -0.61 12.19 -10.02
C GLN A 25 -0.99 10.69 -10.03
N ARG A 26 -0.01 9.80 -9.85
CA ARG A 26 -0.27 8.35 -9.70
C ARG A 26 -1.16 8.07 -8.49
N LEU A 27 -0.88 8.72 -7.35
CA LEU A 27 -1.71 8.62 -6.15
C LEU A 27 -3.14 9.10 -6.41
N ILE A 28 -3.31 10.22 -7.11
CA ILE A 28 -4.64 10.76 -7.46
C ILE A 28 -5.41 9.79 -8.35
N SER A 29 -4.76 9.27 -9.40
CA SER A 29 -5.38 8.32 -10.34
C SER A 29 -5.77 6.99 -9.69
N ALA A 30 -5.05 6.56 -8.66
CA ALA A 30 -5.35 5.33 -7.92
C ALA A 30 -6.60 5.43 -7.04
N TYR A 31 -7.02 6.65 -6.70
CA TYR A 31 -8.05 6.90 -5.70
C TYR A 31 -9.05 7.98 -6.15
N PRO A 32 -9.77 7.75 -7.27
CA PRO A 32 -10.59 8.78 -7.92
C PRO A 32 -11.78 9.25 -7.05
N ALA A 33 -12.24 8.45 -6.10
CA ALA A 33 -13.41 8.78 -5.28
C ALA A 33 -13.19 9.96 -4.30
N PHE A 34 -11.94 10.36 -4.06
CA PHE A 34 -11.60 11.42 -3.10
C PHE A 34 -11.36 12.80 -3.72
N ASP A 35 -11.44 12.92 -5.06
CA ASP A 35 -11.28 14.19 -5.79
C ASP A 35 -10.03 14.99 -5.37
N PHE A 36 -8.91 14.29 -5.21
CA PHE A 36 -7.64 14.90 -4.84
C PHE A 36 -7.16 15.93 -5.88
N ARG A 37 -6.53 17.00 -5.42
CA ARG A 37 -5.81 17.96 -6.28
C ARG A 37 -4.44 18.31 -5.72
N ILE A 38 -3.52 18.68 -6.60
CA ILE A 38 -2.22 19.23 -6.21
C ILE A 38 -2.35 20.74 -6.11
N GLN A 39 -1.93 21.33 -4.99
CA GLN A 39 -1.85 22.78 -4.82
C GLN A 39 -0.51 23.12 -4.15
N GLY A 40 0.40 23.73 -4.91
CA GLY A 40 1.79 23.93 -4.48
C GLY A 40 2.43 22.58 -4.13
N ASN A 41 2.91 22.45 -2.89
CA ASN A 41 3.51 21.23 -2.36
C ASN A 41 2.55 20.40 -1.50
N SER A 42 1.25 20.45 -1.77
CA SER A 42 0.24 19.74 -0.98
C SER A 42 -0.72 18.93 -1.84
N LEU A 43 -1.10 17.76 -1.33
CA LEU A 43 -2.27 17.01 -1.75
C LEU A 43 -3.48 17.57 -1.00
N VAL A 44 -4.41 18.18 -1.71
CA VAL A 44 -5.62 18.79 -1.15
C VAL A 44 -6.81 17.87 -1.41
N TRP A 45 -7.53 17.57 -0.34
CA TRP A 45 -8.74 16.75 -0.34
C TRP A 45 -9.95 17.58 -0.78
N LYS A 46 -11.03 16.90 -1.18
CA LYS A 46 -12.31 17.55 -1.53
C LYS A 46 -12.85 18.48 -0.44
N ASP A 47 -12.65 18.14 0.83
CA ASP A 47 -13.07 18.94 1.98
C ASP A 47 -12.15 20.13 2.30
N GLY A 48 -11.11 20.35 1.49
CA GLY A 48 -10.14 21.44 1.63
C GLY A 48 -8.98 21.15 2.59
N THR A 49 -9.01 20.03 3.33
CA THR A 49 -7.84 19.63 4.13
C THR A 49 -6.65 19.30 3.22
N ALA A 50 -5.43 19.52 3.72
CA ALA A 50 -4.21 19.38 2.93
C ALA A 50 -3.18 18.50 3.62
N MET A 51 -2.46 17.70 2.84
CA MET A 51 -1.33 16.89 3.30
C MET A 51 -0.07 17.29 2.52
N PRO A 52 1.06 17.59 3.20
CA PRO A 52 2.29 17.94 2.51
C PRO A 52 2.79 16.79 1.62
N LEU A 53 3.05 17.10 0.35
CA LEU A 53 3.79 16.26 -0.59
C LEU A 53 5.28 16.47 -0.32
N GLN A 54 5.81 15.75 0.65
CA GLN A 54 7.21 15.88 1.07
C GLN A 54 7.83 14.52 1.37
N ARG A 55 9.16 14.51 1.31
CA ARG A 55 10.03 13.48 1.91
C ARG A 55 10.50 13.94 3.28
N VAL A 56 10.81 13.01 4.17
CA VAL A 56 11.39 13.32 5.48
C VAL A 56 12.88 12.98 5.53
N ALA A 57 13.66 13.82 6.21
CA ALA A 57 15.04 13.50 6.55
C ALA A 57 15.06 12.54 7.76
N ALA A 58 14.82 11.25 7.51
CA ALA A 58 14.82 10.23 8.54
C ALA A 58 16.27 9.77 8.87
N PRO A 59 16.66 9.68 10.16
CA PRO A 59 18.00 9.26 10.55
C PRO A 59 18.27 7.75 10.36
N SER A 60 17.24 6.96 10.05
CA SER A 60 17.36 5.52 9.80
C SER A 60 16.14 4.98 9.05
N TYR A 61 16.26 3.76 8.51
CA TYR A 61 15.14 3.04 7.90
C TYR A 61 13.96 2.85 8.86
N MET A 62 14.21 2.50 10.12
CA MET A 62 13.15 2.37 11.13
C MET A 62 12.47 3.71 11.45
N ALA A 63 13.23 4.81 11.48
CA ALA A 63 12.65 6.14 11.67
C ALA A 63 11.76 6.53 10.48
N LEU A 64 12.19 6.23 9.26
CA LEU A 64 11.41 6.46 8.03
C LEU A 64 10.11 5.65 8.04
N LEU A 65 10.18 4.37 8.41
CA LEU A 65 9.00 3.51 8.54
C LEU A 65 7.96 4.06 9.52
N ASN A 66 8.40 4.67 10.63
CA ASN A 66 7.53 5.14 11.70
C ASN A 66 6.97 6.55 11.48
N LYS A 67 7.69 7.42 10.76
CA LYS A 67 7.29 8.82 10.54
C LYS A 67 7.62 9.27 9.11
N PRO A 68 7.04 8.66 8.07
CA PRO A 68 7.29 9.07 6.70
C PRO A 68 6.50 10.33 6.32
N GLY A 69 6.92 10.98 5.24
CA GLY A 69 6.12 11.91 4.45
C GLY A 69 5.34 11.17 3.36
N LEU A 70 4.49 11.92 2.65
CA LEU A 70 3.65 11.35 1.61
C LEU A 70 4.44 10.90 0.37
N LEU A 71 5.53 11.61 0.03
CA LEU A 71 6.36 11.20 -1.12
C LEU A 71 7.24 10.00 -0.79
N ASP A 72 7.69 9.83 0.47
CA ASP A 72 8.47 8.65 0.89
C ASP A 72 7.69 7.34 0.66
N GLN A 73 6.35 7.37 0.78
CA GLN A 73 5.47 6.22 0.50
C GLN A 73 5.54 5.78 -0.98
N LEU A 74 5.86 6.70 -1.89
CA LEU A 74 5.81 6.50 -3.35
C LEU A 74 7.20 6.30 -3.97
N ASP A 75 8.27 6.50 -3.19
CA ASP A 75 9.65 6.51 -3.69
C ASP A 75 10.18 5.16 -4.14
N THR A 76 9.71 4.07 -3.50
CA THR A 76 10.19 2.73 -3.85
C THR A 76 9.32 2.14 -4.96
N PRO A 77 9.84 1.95 -6.18
CA PRO A 77 9.06 1.36 -7.26
C PRO A 77 8.61 -0.05 -6.91
N TYR A 78 7.35 -0.37 -7.21
CA TYR A 78 6.83 -1.73 -7.06
C TYR A 78 7.06 -2.52 -8.36
N PRO A 79 7.65 -3.72 -8.32
CA PRO A 79 7.97 -4.52 -9.52
C PRO A 79 6.74 -5.29 -10.03
N THR A 80 5.69 -4.58 -10.44
CA THR A 80 4.43 -5.20 -10.85
C THR A 80 4.62 -6.20 -11.98
N CYS A 81 4.10 -7.42 -11.80
CA CYS A 81 4.06 -8.47 -12.80
C CYS A 81 5.44 -8.86 -13.35
N GLN A 82 6.51 -8.46 -12.67
CA GLN A 82 7.87 -8.88 -12.98
C GLN A 82 8.13 -10.29 -12.42
N PRO A 83 9.09 -11.03 -12.99
CA PRO A 83 9.55 -12.30 -12.42
C PRO A 83 9.85 -12.20 -10.93
N LEU A 84 9.69 -13.31 -10.21
CA LEU A 84 10.06 -13.35 -8.80
C LEU A 84 11.57 -13.33 -8.65
N GLY A 85 12.06 -12.54 -7.71
CA GLY A 85 13.48 -12.40 -7.41
C GLY A 85 13.68 -12.06 -5.94
N THR A 86 14.93 -12.15 -5.48
CA THR A 86 15.29 -11.80 -4.11
C THR A 86 15.33 -10.27 -3.97
N PRO A 87 14.53 -9.67 -3.07
CA PRO A 87 14.55 -8.23 -2.87
C PRO A 87 15.89 -7.76 -2.28
N GLN A 88 16.37 -6.60 -2.72
CA GLN A 88 17.58 -5.98 -2.19
C GLN A 88 17.35 -5.45 -0.77
N ARG A 89 18.43 -5.26 0.00
CA ARG A 89 18.36 -4.81 1.40
C ARG A 89 17.51 -3.54 1.54
N ASN A 90 16.52 -3.59 2.44
CA ASN A 90 15.58 -2.52 2.75
C ASN A 90 14.73 -2.01 1.57
N ILE A 91 14.69 -2.74 0.45
CA ILE A 91 13.74 -2.49 -0.62
C ILE A 91 12.44 -3.21 -0.26
N ASP A 92 11.49 -2.43 0.23
CA ASP A 92 10.22 -2.91 0.77
C ASP A 92 9.03 -2.07 0.27
N PRO A 93 8.72 -2.13 -1.04
CA PRO A 93 7.72 -1.24 -1.64
C PRO A 93 6.37 -1.38 -0.93
N GLY A 94 5.88 -0.27 -0.38
CA GLY A 94 4.62 -0.18 0.36
C GLY A 94 4.71 -0.28 1.89
N ARG A 95 5.85 -0.71 2.47
CA ARG A 95 6.01 -0.72 3.95
C ARG A 95 6.15 0.69 4.54
N ILE A 96 6.71 1.62 3.78
CA ILE A 96 6.68 3.05 4.07
C ILE A 96 5.31 3.57 3.66
N ARG A 97 4.54 4.09 4.62
CA ARG A 97 3.18 4.59 4.39
C ARG A 97 2.80 5.70 5.37
N LEU A 98 2.17 6.74 4.85
CA LEU A 98 1.67 7.85 5.66
C LEU A 98 0.32 7.47 6.27
N GLU A 99 0.33 7.01 7.53
CA GLU A 99 -0.88 6.55 8.24
C GLU A 99 -2.08 7.53 8.18
N PRO A 100 -1.90 8.86 8.34
CA PRO A 100 -3.01 9.83 8.19
C PRO A 100 -3.79 9.75 6.88
N LEU A 101 -3.14 9.41 5.76
CA LEU A 101 -3.80 9.23 4.46
C LEU A 101 -4.81 8.07 4.54
N PHE A 102 -4.41 6.94 5.11
CA PHE A 102 -5.24 5.74 5.22
C PHE A 102 -6.37 5.92 6.24
N LEU A 103 -6.09 6.53 7.39
CA LEU A 103 -7.12 6.84 8.38
C LEU A 103 -8.23 7.72 7.78
N LYS A 104 -7.84 8.70 6.96
CA LYS A 104 -8.81 9.59 6.31
C LYS A 104 -9.59 8.91 5.18
N MET A 105 -8.99 7.98 4.44
CA MET A 105 -9.70 7.20 3.41
C MET A 105 -10.64 6.15 3.99
N TYR A 106 -10.18 5.39 5.00
CA TYR A 106 -10.83 4.14 5.42
C TYR A 106 -11.52 4.21 6.79
N GLY A 107 -11.21 5.22 7.62
CA GLY A 107 -11.74 5.39 8.96
C GLY A 107 -10.66 5.40 10.05
N GLY A 108 -10.89 6.21 11.08
CA GLY A 108 -9.99 6.44 12.21
C GLY A 108 -10.14 5.44 13.37
N SER A 109 -11.12 4.54 13.32
CA SER A 109 -11.32 3.51 14.33
C SER A 109 -11.88 2.20 13.77
N ALA A 110 -11.77 1.12 14.55
CA ALA A 110 -12.35 -0.18 14.21
C ALA A 110 -13.87 -0.11 13.95
N ALA A 111 -14.59 0.76 14.68
CA ALA A 111 -16.03 0.92 14.50
C ALA A 111 -16.36 1.62 13.18
N GLU A 112 -15.56 2.61 12.79
CA GLU A 112 -15.74 3.32 11.53
C GLU A 112 -15.47 2.40 10.34
N VAL A 113 -14.32 1.73 10.34
CA VAL A 113 -13.94 0.80 9.24
C VAL A 113 -14.97 -0.31 9.07
N ARG A 114 -15.51 -0.86 10.17
CA ARG A 114 -16.52 -1.93 10.11
C ARG A 114 -17.78 -1.56 9.32
N ARG A 115 -18.15 -0.27 9.25
CA ARG A 115 -19.34 0.18 8.49
C ARG A 115 -19.13 0.11 6.98
N ASP A 116 -17.89 0.05 6.54
CA ASP A 116 -17.50 -0.02 5.14
C ASP A 116 -17.02 -1.42 4.74
N LEU A 117 -17.13 -2.43 5.60
CA LEU A 117 -16.78 -3.81 5.26
C LEU A 117 -17.95 -4.51 4.53
N GLU A 118 -17.59 -5.29 3.52
CA GLU A 118 -18.48 -6.19 2.81
C GLU A 118 -17.97 -7.64 2.93
N ALA A 119 -18.92 -8.57 2.91
CA ALA A 119 -18.62 -9.98 2.80
C ALA A 119 -18.10 -10.33 1.39
N VAL A 120 -16.96 -11.00 1.33
CA VAL A 120 -16.38 -11.61 0.13
C VAL A 120 -16.28 -13.11 0.34
N ASN A 121 -16.86 -13.90 -0.56
CA ASN A 121 -16.69 -15.35 -0.57
C ASN A 121 -15.31 -15.71 -1.13
N TRP A 122 -14.37 -16.03 -0.25
CA TRP A 122 -13.05 -16.53 -0.58
C TRP A 122 -13.05 -18.06 -0.54
N PHE A 123 -13.57 -18.65 -1.61
CA PHE A 123 -13.63 -20.08 -1.81
C PHE A 123 -14.23 -20.87 -0.61
N GLY A 124 -15.41 -20.44 -0.16
CA GLY A 124 -16.15 -21.03 0.95
C GLY A 124 -15.91 -20.34 2.29
N GLN A 125 -14.85 -19.53 2.42
CA GLN A 125 -14.61 -18.70 3.60
C GLN A 125 -15.15 -17.29 3.39
N THR A 126 -15.98 -16.81 4.31
CA THR A 126 -16.44 -15.41 4.28
C THR A 126 -15.38 -14.49 4.88
N LEU A 127 -14.83 -13.59 4.07
CA LEU A 127 -13.88 -12.56 4.48
C LEU A 127 -14.55 -11.19 4.53
N GLN A 128 -14.12 -10.33 5.46
CA GLN A 128 -14.64 -8.97 5.63
C GLN A 128 -13.65 -7.98 5.03
N VAL A 129 -14.02 -7.32 3.93
CA VAL A 129 -13.11 -6.49 3.13
C VAL A 129 -13.74 -5.14 2.90
N THR A 130 -12.95 -4.07 2.95
CA THR A 130 -13.49 -2.73 2.73
C THR A 130 -14.03 -2.55 1.30
N ARG A 131 -15.20 -1.92 1.16
CA ARG A 131 -15.71 -1.48 -0.15
C ARG A 131 -15.04 -0.23 -0.67
N ILE A 132 -14.38 0.53 0.21
CA ILE A 132 -13.69 1.77 -0.15
C ILE A 132 -12.62 1.47 -1.21
N ASN A 133 -12.52 2.35 -2.21
CA ASN A 133 -11.62 2.22 -3.37
C ASN A 133 -11.81 0.93 -4.19
N GLY A 134 -12.92 0.20 -4.00
CA GLY A 134 -13.22 -1.03 -4.74
C GLY A 134 -12.46 -2.27 -4.25
N ALA A 135 -11.84 -2.26 -3.07
CA ALA A 135 -11.01 -3.39 -2.60
C ALA A 135 -11.80 -4.71 -2.49
N ALA A 136 -13.03 -4.69 -1.96
CA ALA A 136 -13.89 -5.87 -1.90
C ALA A 136 -14.27 -6.40 -3.29
N GLN A 137 -14.58 -5.51 -4.24
CA GLN A 137 -14.86 -5.90 -5.62
C GLN A 137 -13.62 -6.50 -6.30
N SER A 138 -12.46 -5.89 -6.10
CA SER A 138 -11.18 -6.40 -6.59
C SER A 138 -10.87 -7.80 -6.04
N LEU A 139 -11.08 -8.05 -4.75
CA LEU A 139 -10.87 -9.38 -4.17
C LEU A 139 -11.82 -10.44 -4.74
N ARG A 140 -13.08 -10.08 -5.03
CA ARG A 140 -14.03 -10.98 -5.73
C ARG A 140 -13.51 -11.33 -7.14
N ALA A 141 -12.96 -10.36 -7.87
CA ALA A 141 -12.38 -10.60 -9.20
C ALA A 141 -11.16 -11.53 -9.14
N ILE A 142 -10.29 -11.36 -8.14
CA ILE A 142 -9.16 -12.26 -7.90
C ILE A 142 -9.64 -13.68 -7.60
N ALA A 143 -10.64 -13.84 -6.72
CA ALA A 143 -11.20 -15.15 -6.40
C ALA A 143 -11.78 -15.84 -7.65
N ALA A 144 -12.47 -15.08 -8.50
CA ALA A 144 -13.00 -15.58 -9.77
C ALA A 144 -11.89 -15.99 -10.74
N GLU A 145 -10.82 -15.19 -10.89
CA GLU A 145 -9.66 -15.54 -11.73
C GLU A 145 -8.96 -16.81 -11.24
N LEU A 146 -8.67 -16.89 -9.94
CA LEU A 146 -7.96 -18.01 -9.34
C LEU A 146 -8.80 -19.29 -9.24
N SER A 147 -10.13 -19.20 -9.28
CA SER A 147 -11.02 -20.38 -9.34
C SER A 147 -10.82 -21.24 -10.59
N ARG A 148 -10.23 -20.67 -11.65
CA ARG A 148 -9.89 -21.37 -12.89
C ARG A 148 -8.58 -22.15 -12.81
N GLN A 149 -7.87 -22.06 -11.68
CA GLN A 149 -6.58 -22.69 -11.40
C GLN A 149 -6.68 -23.51 -10.10
N PRO A 150 -7.43 -24.63 -10.10
CA PRO A 150 -7.72 -25.41 -8.88
C PRO A 150 -6.46 -25.99 -8.22
N GLU A 151 -5.37 -26.16 -8.94
CA GLU A 151 -4.06 -26.56 -8.40
C GLU A 151 -3.47 -25.53 -7.42
N LEU A 152 -3.87 -24.26 -7.53
CA LEU A 152 -3.43 -23.19 -6.63
C LEU A 152 -4.22 -23.15 -5.32
N ARG A 153 -5.35 -23.86 -5.24
CA ARG A 153 -6.31 -23.83 -4.11
C ARG A 153 -5.64 -23.99 -2.74
N LYS A 154 -4.64 -24.87 -2.65
CA LYS A 154 -3.90 -25.15 -1.40
C LYS A 154 -3.20 -23.92 -0.82
N TYR A 155 -2.71 -23.00 -1.66
CA TYR A 155 -2.07 -21.77 -1.22
C TYR A 155 -3.08 -20.70 -0.77
N LEU A 156 -4.32 -20.79 -1.25
CA LEU A 156 -5.35 -19.77 -1.04
C LEU A 156 -6.20 -20.02 0.20
N THR A 157 -6.38 -21.29 0.59
CA THR A 157 -7.25 -21.65 1.73
C THR A 157 -6.64 -22.64 2.71
N PRO A 158 -6.97 -22.52 4.01
CA PRO A 158 -7.76 -21.42 4.58
C PRO A 158 -6.98 -20.09 4.53
N SER A 159 -7.67 -18.98 4.33
CA SER A 159 -7.07 -17.65 4.48
C SER A 159 -6.89 -17.37 5.97
N ALA A 160 -5.78 -16.74 6.35
CA ALA A 160 -5.54 -16.24 7.70
C ALA A 160 -6.30 -14.94 8.03
N GLY A 161 -7.13 -14.44 7.11
CA GLY A 161 -8.12 -13.40 7.36
C GLY A 161 -7.76 -12.04 6.75
N THR A 162 -8.64 -11.07 7.01
CA THR A 162 -8.60 -9.74 6.36
C THR A 162 -8.69 -8.60 7.37
N PHE A 163 -9.82 -8.41 8.05
CA PHE A 163 -9.99 -7.30 8.98
C PHE A 163 -9.57 -7.65 10.40
N LEU A 164 -8.58 -6.91 10.92
CA LEU A 164 -8.19 -6.95 12.33
C LEU A 164 -7.58 -5.59 12.70
N TRP A 165 -8.28 -4.81 13.52
CA TRP A 165 -7.79 -3.52 14.00
C TRP A 165 -6.64 -3.72 15.00
N ARG A 166 -5.40 -3.55 14.53
CA ARG A 166 -4.20 -3.76 15.33
C ARG A 166 -3.00 -2.99 14.79
N LYS A 167 -2.03 -2.76 15.67
CA LYS A 167 -0.69 -2.37 15.26
C LYS A 167 0.08 -3.55 14.67
N VAL A 168 1.07 -3.25 13.83
CA VAL A 168 2.07 -4.24 13.41
C VAL A 168 2.94 -4.59 14.62
N ALA A 169 3.18 -5.89 14.83
CA ALA A 169 3.89 -6.39 16.01
C ALA A 169 5.24 -5.68 16.21
N GLY A 170 5.48 -5.19 17.43
CA GLY A 170 6.71 -4.47 17.77
C GLY A 170 6.83 -3.04 17.23
N THR A 171 5.75 -2.46 16.67
CA THR A 171 5.81 -1.11 16.08
C THR A 171 4.59 -0.26 16.50
N PRO A 172 4.67 1.07 16.41
CA PRO A 172 3.55 1.95 16.74
C PRO A 172 2.49 2.04 15.64
N ARG A 173 2.74 1.48 14.45
CA ARG A 173 2.01 1.71 13.21
C ARG A 173 0.82 0.76 13.07
N LEU A 174 -0.31 1.25 12.55
CA LEU A 174 -1.45 0.40 12.19
C LEU A 174 -1.07 -0.58 11.05
N SER A 175 -1.58 -1.80 11.18
CA SER A 175 -1.57 -2.79 10.11
C SER A 175 -2.60 -2.42 9.04
N VAL A 176 -2.36 -2.74 7.76
CA VAL A 176 -3.36 -2.52 6.69
C VAL A 176 -4.59 -3.41 6.87
N HIS A 177 -4.47 -4.52 7.60
CA HIS A 177 -5.61 -5.30 8.08
C HIS A 177 -6.62 -4.45 8.89
N SER A 178 -6.16 -3.37 9.53
CA SER A 178 -7.03 -2.47 10.29
C SER A 178 -7.97 -1.67 9.40
N TYR A 179 -7.67 -1.55 8.10
CA TYR A 179 -8.49 -0.86 7.12
C TYR A 179 -9.39 -1.81 6.31
N GLY A 180 -9.32 -3.12 6.59
CA GLY A 180 -10.00 -4.13 5.77
C GLY A 180 -9.48 -4.20 4.34
N ALA A 181 -8.30 -3.63 4.08
CA ALA A 181 -7.67 -3.52 2.76
C ALA A 181 -6.48 -4.48 2.62
N ALA A 182 -6.42 -5.53 3.42
CA ALA A 182 -5.40 -6.58 3.36
C ALA A 182 -6.03 -7.97 3.47
N ILE A 183 -5.32 -8.98 2.97
CA ILE A 183 -5.63 -10.40 3.14
C ILE A 183 -4.32 -11.16 3.39
N ASP A 184 -4.36 -12.06 4.36
CA ASP A 184 -3.33 -13.08 4.55
C ASP A 184 -3.84 -14.41 3.99
N LEU A 185 -3.06 -15.05 3.10
CA LEU A 185 -3.39 -16.35 2.52
C LEU A 185 -3.03 -17.53 3.45
N ASN A 186 -2.95 -18.76 2.93
CA ASN A 186 -2.70 -19.94 3.75
C ASN A 186 -1.27 -19.96 4.30
N THR A 187 -1.15 -19.77 5.61
CA THR A 187 0.12 -19.70 6.35
C THR A 187 0.96 -20.97 6.25
N VAL A 188 0.35 -22.15 5.98
CA VAL A 188 1.09 -23.40 5.76
C VAL A 188 2.09 -23.26 4.60
N PHE A 189 1.75 -22.47 3.59
CA PHE A 189 2.59 -22.24 2.41
C PHE A 189 3.31 -20.88 2.44
N SER A 190 3.33 -20.22 3.59
CA SER A 190 3.93 -18.89 3.73
C SER A 190 5.21 -18.92 4.55
N ASP A 191 6.06 -17.97 4.23
CA ASP A 191 7.29 -17.62 4.92
C ASP A 191 7.19 -16.15 5.35
N TYR A 192 7.58 -15.87 6.59
CA TYR A 192 7.64 -14.54 7.19
C TYR A 192 8.98 -14.34 7.90
N TRP A 193 9.63 -13.20 7.65
CA TRP A 193 10.98 -12.94 8.16
C TRP A 193 11.08 -12.98 9.70
N LEU A 194 10.07 -12.50 10.44
CA LEU A 194 10.11 -12.56 11.92
C LEU A 194 9.99 -14.00 12.46
N TRP A 195 9.25 -14.89 11.79
CA TRP A 195 9.17 -16.30 12.21
C TRP A 195 10.53 -17.01 12.15
N ARG A 196 11.51 -16.40 11.47
CA ARG A 196 12.89 -16.88 11.36
C ARG A 196 13.84 -16.26 12.37
N GLY A 197 13.34 -15.38 13.25
CA GLY A 197 14.13 -14.72 14.29
C GLY A 197 14.95 -13.52 13.81
N TYR A 198 14.72 -13.05 12.58
CA TYR A 198 15.36 -11.83 12.07
C TYR A 198 14.83 -10.57 12.77
N LYS A 199 15.63 -9.49 12.75
CA LYS A 199 15.27 -8.17 13.32
C LYS A 199 15.03 -7.13 12.23
N GLU A 200 14.20 -6.13 12.53
CA GLU A 200 13.88 -5.05 11.60
C GLU A 200 15.17 -4.33 11.16
N GLY A 201 15.37 -4.17 9.85
CA GLY A 201 16.56 -3.56 9.24
C GLY A 201 17.83 -4.43 9.26
N GLN A 202 17.76 -5.67 9.76
CA GLN A 202 18.91 -6.58 9.82
C GLN A 202 19.45 -6.87 8.40
N ALA A 203 20.78 -6.85 8.24
CA ALA A 203 21.42 -7.28 7.01
C ALA A 203 21.47 -8.82 6.91
N GLY A 204 21.43 -9.36 5.68
CA GLY A 204 21.55 -10.79 5.44
C GLY A 204 20.28 -11.60 5.77
N ILE A 205 19.10 -11.01 5.67
CA ILE A 205 17.84 -11.77 5.72
C ILE A 205 17.81 -12.72 4.53
N VAL A 206 17.69 -14.03 4.79
CA VAL A 206 17.63 -15.05 3.74
C VAL A 206 16.18 -15.14 3.23
N TYR A 207 15.96 -14.68 2.00
CA TYR A 207 14.66 -14.69 1.36
C TYR A 207 14.13 -16.12 1.15
N ARG A 208 12.83 -16.31 1.37
CA ARG A 208 12.11 -17.55 1.08
C ARG A 208 10.74 -17.24 0.52
N ASN A 209 10.32 -18.06 -0.43
CA ASN A 209 8.97 -18.00 -0.99
C ASN A 209 8.54 -19.39 -1.46
N ARG A 210 7.27 -19.70 -1.23
CA ARG A 210 6.59 -20.89 -1.75
C ARG A 210 5.32 -20.56 -2.53
N LEU A 211 4.89 -19.29 -2.56
CA LEU A 211 3.73 -18.86 -3.34
C LEU A 211 4.10 -18.79 -4.84
N PRO A 212 3.31 -19.43 -5.71
CA PRO A 212 3.49 -19.33 -7.16
C PRO A 212 3.30 -17.89 -7.68
N LEU A 213 4.10 -17.53 -8.70
CA LEU A 213 3.98 -16.23 -9.39
C LEU A 213 2.56 -16.00 -9.92
N ALA A 214 1.84 -17.03 -10.37
CA ALA A 214 0.48 -16.90 -10.89
C ALA A 214 -0.49 -16.27 -9.86
N ILE A 215 -0.34 -16.59 -8.57
CA ILE A 215 -1.15 -15.97 -7.50
C ILE A 215 -0.76 -14.50 -7.36
N VAL A 216 0.54 -14.22 -7.27
CA VAL A 216 1.09 -12.87 -7.13
C VAL A 216 0.62 -11.97 -8.28
N THR A 217 0.76 -12.45 -9.51
CA THR A 217 0.30 -11.76 -10.72
C THR A 217 -1.21 -11.51 -10.72
N ALA A 218 -2.04 -12.46 -10.27
CA ALA A 218 -3.48 -12.22 -10.17
C ALA A 218 -3.78 -11.06 -9.21
N PHE A 219 -3.18 -11.06 -8.02
CA PHE A 219 -3.32 -9.96 -7.06
C PHE A 219 -2.82 -8.62 -7.62
N GLU A 220 -1.63 -8.63 -8.24
CA GLU A 220 -1.00 -7.42 -8.80
C GLU A 220 -1.84 -6.82 -9.94
N LYS A 221 -2.41 -7.62 -10.84
CA LYS A 221 -3.33 -7.12 -11.90
C LYS A 221 -4.52 -6.35 -11.33
N HIS A 222 -4.96 -6.72 -10.13
CA HIS A 222 -6.15 -6.17 -9.47
C HIS A 222 -5.80 -5.15 -8.38
N GLY A 223 -4.57 -4.62 -8.38
CA GLY A 223 -4.17 -3.49 -7.52
C GLY A 223 -3.65 -3.86 -6.13
N TRP A 224 -3.28 -5.12 -5.90
CA TRP A 224 -2.76 -5.59 -4.60
C TRP A 224 -1.25 -5.77 -4.64
N ALA A 225 -0.56 -5.10 -3.72
CA ALA A 225 0.86 -5.29 -3.48
C ALA A 225 1.07 -6.52 -2.59
N TRP A 226 2.13 -7.28 -2.87
CA TRP A 226 2.46 -8.52 -2.17
C TRP A 226 3.65 -8.35 -1.22
N GLY A 227 3.50 -8.81 0.02
CA GLY A 227 4.54 -8.77 1.03
C GLY A 227 5.76 -9.64 0.74
N GLY A 228 5.66 -10.57 -0.22
CA GLY A 228 6.82 -11.30 -0.73
C GLY A 228 7.72 -10.51 -1.68
N ARG A 229 7.35 -9.28 -2.07
CA ARG A 229 8.25 -8.33 -2.77
C ARG A 229 9.16 -7.55 -1.81
N TRP A 230 8.99 -7.74 -0.50
CA TRP A 230 9.75 -7.04 0.53
C TRP A 230 11.02 -7.78 0.90
N TYR A 231 12.11 -7.05 1.14
CA TYR A 231 13.29 -7.59 1.82
C TYR A 231 12.92 -8.20 3.18
N HIS A 232 12.04 -7.53 3.90
CA HIS A 232 11.36 -8.02 5.09
C HIS A 232 10.11 -8.82 4.70
N PHE A 233 10.33 -9.95 4.01
CA PHE A 233 9.28 -10.71 3.32
C PHE A 233 8.15 -11.19 4.25
N ASP A 234 6.91 -10.97 3.83
CA ASP A 234 5.69 -11.50 4.44
C ASP A 234 4.82 -12.12 3.34
N THR A 235 5.08 -13.38 3.01
CA THR A 235 4.56 -13.97 1.76
C THR A 235 3.09 -14.37 1.83
N MET A 236 2.48 -14.44 3.01
CA MET A 236 1.01 -14.59 3.10
C MET A 236 0.29 -13.30 2.75
N HIS A 237 0.95 -12.15 2.93
CA HIS A 237 0.31 -10.86 3.02
C HIS A 237 0.15 -10.18 1.65
N PHE A 238 -1.08 -9.75 1.36
CA PHE A 238 -1.39 -8.86 0.25
C PHE A 238 -2.15 -7.66 0.79
N GLU A 239 -1.78 -6.46 0.34
CA GLU A 239 -2.46 -5.20 0.68
C GLU A 239 -2.90 -4.46 -0.59
N TYR A 240 -4.14 -3.94 -0.58
CA TYR A 240 -4.69 -3.19 -1.70
C TYR A 240 -4.03 -1.81 -1.79
N ARG A 241 -3.16 -1.65 -2.80
CA ARG A 241 -2.26 -0.52 -3.00
C ARG A 241 -2.20 -0.13 -4.49
N PRO A 242 -3.33 0.32 -5.09
CA PRO A 242 -3.40 0.63 -6.51
C PRO A 242 -2.47 1.79 -6.92
N GLU A 243 -1.98 2.59 -5.98
CA GLU A 243 -1.00 3.66 -6.22
C GLU A 243 0.42 3.14 -6.40
N LEU A 244 0.72 1.92 -5.94
CA LEU A 244 2.01 1.27 -6.13
C LEU A 244 2.00 0.37 -7.36
N VAL A 245 0.92 -0.39 -7.52
CA VAL A 245 0.83 -1.48 -8.49
C VAL A 245 0.27 -0.95 -9.81
N LEU A 246 1.17 -0.66 -10.75
CA LEU A 246 0.80 -0.28 -12.11
C LEU A 246 0.29 -1.50 -12.89
N GLY A 247 -0.80 -1.39 -13.66
CA GLY A 247 -1.36 -2.52 -14.41
C GLY A 247 -0.30 -3.27 -15.24
N CYS A 248 -0.46 -4.58 -15.40
CA CYS A 248 0.56 -5.50 -15.94
C CYS A 248 0.90 -5.35 -17.44
N GLY A 249 0.49 -4.24 -18.06
CA GLY A 249 0.91 -3.81 -19.41
C GLY A 249 1.64 -2.45 -19.44
N GLY A 250 1.96 -1.87 -18.27
CA GLY A 250 2.50 -0.52 -18.12
C GLY A 250 4.02 -0.36 -18.22
N GLN A 251 4.74 -1.33 -18.77
CA GLN A 251 6.14 -1.17 -19.17
C GLN A 251 6.33 -1.73 -20.59
N ARG A 252 6.13 -0.86 -21.57
CA ARG A 252 6.75 -0.95 -22.90
C ARG A 252 7.42 0.38 -23.16
#